data_AF-A0A949HZW4-F1
#
_entry.id   AF-A0A949HZW4-F1
#
_cell.length_a   1.000
_cell.length_b   1.000
_cell.length_c   1.000
_cell.angle_alpha   90.00
_cell.angle_beta   90.00
_cell.angle_gamma   90.00
#
_symmetry.space_group_name_H-M   'P 1'
#
loop_
_entity.id
_entity.type
_entity.pdbx_description
1 polymer ?
#
loop_
_entity_poly.entity_id
_entity_poly.type
_entity_poly.pdbx_seq_one_letter_code
_entity_poly.pdbx_strand_id
1 'polypeptide(L)'
;MDGTLANCDKAISNIKRSLDKDREVSIFFVYQEPLIAWEFTQKREKIEHRNIPKESFIKEFNDSKENVNKIKKYFGNKIHLNLIIKNYKYNTEQIESDVDNVDRFINKTYNENELNNILYA
;
A
#
# COMPACT_ATOMS: atom_id res chain seq x y z
N MET A 1 5.42 -12.11 -3.19
CA MET A 1 4.62 -11.39 -4.22
C MET A 1 4.90 -9.92 -4.02
N ASP A 2 5.18 -9.18 -5.08
CA ASP A 2 5.33 -7.73 -5.04
C ASP A 2 4.27 -7.10 -5.97
N GLY A 3 3.66 -6.00 -5.54
CA GLY A 3 2.57 -5.33 -6.25
C GLY A 3 1.75 -4.42 -5.34
N THR A 4 0.86 -3.63 -5.95
CA THR A 4 0.11 -2.56 -5.27
C THR A 4 -1.07 -3.04 -4.43
N LEU A 5 -1.37 -4.34 -4.41
CA LEU A 5 -2.58 -4.89 -3.78
C LEU A 5 -3.91 -4.23 -4.26
N ALA A 6 -3.91 -3.52 -5.40
CA ALA A 6 -5.08 -2.81 -5.91
C ALA A 6 -6.25 -3.74 -6.31
N ASN A 7 -5.96 -4.99 -6.70
CA ASN A 7 -6.99 -6.00 -6.95
C ASN A 7 -7.16 -6.92 -5.73
N CYS A 8 -8.18 -6.64 -4.91
CA CYS A 8 -8.44 -7.33 -3.66
C CYS A 8 -8.75 -8.83 -3.85
N ASP A 9 -9.60 -9.18 -4.83
CA ASP A 9 -10.00 -10.58 -5.06
C ASP A 9 -8.82 -11.46 -5.45
N LYS A 10 -7.94 -10.94 -6.31
CA LYS A 10 -6.70 -11.63 -6.70
C LYS A 10 -5.75 -11.79 -5.52
N ALA A 11 -5.62 -10.77 -4.67
CA ALA A 11 -4.82 -10.85 -3.45
C ALA A 11 -5.37 -11.91 -2.48
N ILE A 12 -6.69 -11.93 -2.25
CA ILE A 12 -7.38 -12.94 -1.44
C ILE A 12 -7.13 -14.34 -1.99
N SER A 13 -7.28 -14.54 -3.31
CA SER A 13 -7.03 -15.83 -3.96
C SER A 13 -5.58 -16.32 -3.77
N ASN A 14 -4.60 -15.42 -3.90
CA ASN A 14 -3.18 -15.74 -3.70
C ASN A 14 -2.86 -16.10 -2.25
N ILE A 15 -3.46 -15.39 -1.28
CA ILE A 15 -3.30 -15.66 0.15
C ILE A 15 -3.92 -17.01 0.49
N LYS A 16 -5.18 -17.26 0.08
CA LYS A 16 -5.85 -18.57 0.28
C LYS A 16 -4.99 -19.72 -0.23
N ARG A 17 -4.51 -19.64 -1.47
CA ARG A 17 -3.66 -20.68 -2.07
C ARG A 17 -2.36 -20.94 -1.27
N SER A 18 -1.87 -19.94 -0.54
CA SER A 18 -0.67 -20.10 0.30
C SER A 18 -1.02 -20.75 1.64
N LEU A 19 -2.11 -20.30 2.27
CA LEU A 19 -2.63 -20.89 3.52
C LEU A 19 -3.07 -22.35 3.33
N ASP A 20 -3.68 -22.70 2.19
CA ASP A 20 -4.08 -24.07 1.85
C ASP A 20 -2.87 -25.02 1.69
N LYS A 21 -1.64 -24.47 1.65
CA LYS A 21 -0.38 -25.22 1.61
C LYS A 21 0.40 -25.11 2.92
N ASP A 22 -0.28 -24.75 4.02
CA ASP A 22 0.27 -24.58 5.36
C ASP A 22 1.46 -23.61 5.41
N ARG A 23 1.45 -22.58 4.55
CA ARG A 23 2.47 -21.53 4.55
C ARG A 23 2.02 -20.38 5.42
N GLU A 24 2.96 -19.85 6.20
CA GLU A 24 2.77 -18.57 6.86
C GLU A 24 2.70 -17.44 5.82
N VAL A 25 1.80 -16.48 6.05
CA VAL A 25 1.61 -15.33 5.17
C VAL A 25 1.81 -14.06 5.98
N SER A 26 2.83 -13.30 5.58
CA SER A 26 3.11 -11.96 6.07
C SER A 26 2.96 -10.94 4.95
N ILE A 27 2.21 -9.87 5.22
CA ILE A 27 2.08 -8.70 4.35
C ILE A 27 2.93 -7.59 4.94
N PHE A 28 3.81 -7.00 4.13
CA PHE A 28 4.56 -5.80 4.49
C PHE A 28 3.97 -4.62 3.71
N PHE A 29 3.14 -3.82 4.36
CA PHE A 29 2.55 -2.63 3.76
C PHE A 29 3.45 -1.43 3.99
N VAL A 30 4.05 -0.93 2.90
CA VAL A 30 4.93 0.24 2.95
C VAL A 30 4.11 1.47 2.62
N TYR A 31 3.92 2.34 3.61
CA TYR A 31 3.25 3.62 3.44
C TYR A 31 4.28 4.74 3.24
N GLN A 32 4.00 5.58 2.25
CA GLN A 32 4.72 6.81 1.98
C GLN A 32 3.73 7.95 1.78
N GLU A 33 4.09 9.15 2.24
CA GLU A 33 3.33 10.37 1.98
C GLU A 33 3.11 10.56 0.46
N PRO A 34 1.89 10.86 -0.01
CA PRO A 34 1.51 10.80 -1.43
C PRO A 34 2.33 11.70 -2.36
N LEU A 35 2.76 12.90 -1.95
CA LEU A 35 3.60 13.77 -2.79
C LEU A 35 4.95 13.10 -3.07
N ILE A 36 5.58 12.57 -2.02
CA ILE A 36 6.88 11.89 -2.14
C ILE A 36 6.73 10.60 -2.95
N ALA A 37 5.66 9.84 -2.71
CA ALA A 37 5.37 8.63 -3.47
C ALA A 37 5.17 8.95 -4.97
N TRP A 38 4.44 10.03 -5.29
CA TRP A 38 4.23 10.47 -6.67
C TRP A 38 5.51 10.93 -7.35
N GLU A 39 6.35 11.71 -6.66
CA GLU A 39 7.67 12.08 -7.18
C GLU A 39 8.52 10.86 -7.54
N PHE A 40 8.50 9.82 -6.71
CA PHE A 40 9.23 8.58 -7.01
C PHE A 40 8.62 7.80 -8.16
N THR A 41 7.29 7.75 -8.27
CA THR A 41 6.60 7.17 -9.42
C THR A 41 7.10 7.83 -10.70
N GLN A 42 7.02 9.16 -10.81
CA GLN A 42 7.45 9.88 -12.00
C GLN A 42 8.96 9.76 -12.29
N LYS A 43 9.81 9.75 -11.25
CA LYS A 43 11.26 9.51 -11.44
C LYS A 43 11.50 8.12 -12.04
N ARG A 44 10.76 7.10 -11.61
CA ARG A 44 10.85 5.74 -12.15
C ARG A 44 10.32 5.65 -13.57
N GLU A 45 9.25 6.35 -13.91
CA GLU A 45 8.72 6.37 -15.30
C GLU A 45 9.77 6.80 -16.32
N LYS A 46 10.57 7.83 -15.98
CA LYS A 46 11.65 8.33 -16.83
C LYS A 46 12.75 7.28 -17.08
N ILE A 47 12.97 6.39 -16.11
CA ILE A 47 14.01 5.35 -16.15
C ILE A 47 13.47 4.05 -16.76
N GLU A 48 12.25 3.66 -16.40
CA GLU A 48 11.62 2.38 -16.76
C GLU A 48 10.76 2.47 -18.03
N HIS A 49 10.59 3.66 -18.60
CA HIS A 49 9.77 3.93 -19.80
C HIS A 49 8.32 3.44 -19.68
N ARG A 50 7.79 3.41 -18.46
CA ARG A 50 6.37 3.15 -18.19
C ARG A 50 5.70 4.48 -17.90
N ASN A 51 4.48 4.68 -18.41
CA ASN A 51 3.66 5.83 -18.06
C ASN A 51 2.57 5.36 -17.08
N ILE A 52 2.51 5.95 -15.90
CA ILE A 52 1.50 5.73 -14.86
C ILE A 52 0.70 7.04 -14.75
N PRO A 53 -0.49 7.10 -15.36
CA PRO A 53 -1.35 8.28 -15.25
C PRO A 53 -1.62 8.67 -13.80
N LYS A 54 -1.70 9.97 -13.51
CA LYS A 54 -1.99 10.49 -12.17
C LYS A 54 -3.26 9.88 -11.58
N GLU A 55 -4.30 9.72 -12.39
CA GLU A 55 -5.56 9.11 -11.96
C GLU A 55 -5.37 7.65 -11.54
N SER A 56 -4.52 6.91 -12.26
CA SER A 56 -4.17 5.52 -11.92
C SER A 56 -3.38 5.46 -10.61
N PHE A 57 -2.42 6.38 -10.41
CA PHE A 57 -1.69 6.47 -9.14
C PHE A 57 -2.62 6.78 -7.96
N ILE A 58 -3.50 7.78 -8.08
CA ILE A 58 -4.45 8.16 -7.03
C ILE A 58 -5.34 6.98 -6.65
N LYS A 59 -5.87 6.29 -7.68
CA LYS A 59 -6.71 5.12 -7.50
C LYS A 59 -5.95 4.00 -6.77
N GLU A 60 -4.76 3.63 -7.25
CA GLU A 60 -3.96 2.57 -6.65
C GLU A 60 -3.50 2.91 -5.23
N PHE A 61 -3.15 4.17 -4.96
CA PHE A 61 -2.78 4.65 -3.64
C PHE A 61 -3.92 4.42 -2.62
N ASN A 62 -5.14 4.84 -2.97
CA ASN A 62 -6.30 4.66 -2.11
C ASN A 62 -6.71 3.19 -1.99
N ASP A 63 -6.79 2.48 -3.13
CA ASP A 63 -7.21 1.07 -3.18
C ASP A 63 -6.25 0.19 -2.37
N SER A 64 -4.94 0.42 -2.45
CA SER A 64 -3.95 -0.39 -1.75
C SER A 64 -4.16 -0.36 -0.23
N LYS A 65 -4.40 0.82 0.33
CA LYS A 65 -4.64 1.03 1.75
C LYS A 65 -5.98 0.46 2.20
N GLU A 66 -7.03 0.65 1.41
CA GLU A 66 -8.34 0.08 1.73
C GLU A 66 -8.30 -1.46 1.66
N ASN A 67 -7.67 -2.02 0.63
CA ASN A 67 -7.61 -3.45 0.41
C ASN A 67 -6.77 -4.16 1.47
N VAL A 68 -5.64 -3.60 1.91
CA VAL A 68 -4.84 -4.25 2.96
C VAL A 68 -5.63 -4.40 4.26
N ASN A 69 -6.41 -3.38 4.63
CA ASN A 69 -7.30 -3.45 5.79
C ASN A 69 -8.45 -4.46 5.59
N LYS A 70 -9.08 -4.49 4.41
CA LYS A 70 -10.09 -5.50 4.06
C LYS A 70 -9.53 -6.92 4.17
N ILE A 71 -8.30 -7.14 3.69
CA ILE A 71 -7.63 -8.44 3.70
C ILE A 71 -7.28 -8.88 5.12
N LYS A 72 -6.68 -8.00 5.95
CA LYS A 72 -6.42 -8.32 7.37
C LYS A 72 -7.71 -8.63 8.11
N LYS A 73 -8.79 -7.87 7.87
CA LYS A 73 -10.11 -8.17 8.43
C LYS A 73 -10.66 -9.54 7.97
N TYR A 74 -10.46 -9.89 6.70
CA TYR A 74 -10.98 -11.13 6.11
C TYR A 74 -10.26 -12.38 6.65
N PHE A 75 -8.94 -12.34 6.76
CA PHE A 75 -8.15 -13.49 7.22
C PHE A 75 -7.89 -13.51 8.73
N GLY A 76 -8.02 -12.35 9.40
CA GLY A 76 -7.74 -12.18 10.82
C GLY A 76 -6.34 -12.65 11.18
N ASN A 77 -6.26 -13.49 12.21
CA ASN A 77 -4.99 -14.00 12.76
C ASN A 77 -4.31 -15.06 11.88
N LYS A 78 -4.89 -15.42 10.73
CA LYS A 78 -4.24 -16.35 9.78
C LYS A 78 -3.12 -15.70 8.97
N ILE A 79 -3.03 -14.36 9.01
CA ILE A 79 -1.96 -13.61 8.35
C ILE A 79 -1.40 -12.56 9.31
N HIS A 80 -0.13 -12.22 9.11
CA HIS A 80 0.51 -11.09 9.78
C HIS A 80 0.50 -9.88 8.86
N LEU A 81 0.18 -8.71 9.40
CA LEU A 81 0.24 -7.45 8.67
C LEU A 81 1.23 -6.53 9.35
N ASN A 82 2.37 -6.31 8.71
CA ASN A 82 3.40 -5.38 9.16
C ASN A 82 3.27 -4.08 8.39
N LEU A 83 3.25 -2.96 9.10
CA LEU A 83 3.22 -1.61 8.53
C LEU A 83 4.61 -0.97 8.63
N ILE A 84 5.08 -0.41 7.53
CA ILE A 84 6.32 0.36 7.46
C ILE A 84 5.97 1.75 6.97
N ILE A 85 6.07 2.76 7.84
CA ILE A 85 5.88 4.17 7.48
C ILE A 85 7.24 4.77 7.20
N LYS A 86 7.48 5.12 5.93
CA LYS A 86 8.75 5.71 5.49
C LYS A 86 8.71 7.24 5.62
N ASN A 87 9.80 7.81 6.13
CA ASN A 87 10.02 9.25 6.16
C ASN A 87 11.36 9.58 5.47
N TYR A 88 11.31 9.76 4.15
CA TYR A 88 12.49 10.08 3.36
C TYR A 88 13.12 11.43 3.70
N LYS A 89 12.36 12.39 4.26
CA LYS A 89 12.91 13.70 4.62
C LYS A 89 13.95 13.58 5.74
N TYR A 90 13.73 12.68 6.70
CA TYR A 90 14.63 12.49 7.84
C TYR A 90 15.40 11.16 7.79
N ASN A 91 15.26 10.40 6.70
CA ASN A 91 15.82 9.05 6.54
C ASN A 91 15.47 8.14 7.73
N THR A 92 14.23 8.24 8.21
CA THR A 92 13.71 7.41 9.30
C THR A 92 12.56 6.54 8.82
N GLU A 93 12.31 5.47 9.55
CA GLU A 93 11.16 4.59 9.36
C GLU A 93 10.53 4.25 10.71
N GLN A 94 9.21 4.16 10.72
CA GLN A 94 8.46 3.58 11.83
C GLN A 94 7.92 2.24 11.37
N ILE A 95 8.10 1.21 12.19
CA ILE A 95 7.68 -0.15 11.91
C ILE A 95 6.70 -0.58 12.99
N GLU A 96 5.53 -1.04 12.56
CA GLU A 96 4.50 -1.60 13.43
C GLU A 96 4.24 -3.04 13.00
N SER A 97 4.42 -3.99 13.92
CA SER A 97 4.31 -5.42 13.63
C SER A 97 2.92 -5.95 13.95
N ASP A 98 2.44 -6.85 13.09
CA ASP A 98 1.16 -7.54 13.18
C ASP A 98 -0.05 -6.67 13.59
N VAL A 99 -0.23 -5.56 12.89
CA VAL A 99 -1.33 -4.63 13.12
C VAL A 99 -2.64 -5.15 12.57
N ASP A 100 -3.76 -4.85 13.25
CA ASP A 100 -5.10 -5.19 12.75
C ASP A 100 -5.61 -4.22 11.67
N ASN A 101 -5.12 -2.98 11.70
CA ASN A 101 -5.57 -1.92 10.80
C ASN A 101 -4.49 -0.84 10.69
N VAL A 102 -4.06 -0.54 9.46
CA VAL A 102 -2.99 0.44 9.20
C VAL A 102 -3.41 1.88 9.43
N ASP A 103 -4.71 2.20 9.32
CA ASP A 103 -5.25 3.55 9.50
C ASP A 103 -5.07 4.06 10.95
N ARG A 104 -4.87 3.16 11.92
CA ARG A 104 -4.57 3.53 13.33
C ARG A 104 -3.23 4.25 13.50
N PHE A 105 -2.32 4.07 12.55
CA PHE A 105 -0.95 4.58 12.61
C PHE A 105 -0.68 5.64 11.52
N ILE A 106 -1.55 5.73 10.51
CA ILE A 106 -1.46 6.71 9.44
C ILE A 106 -2.30 7.94 9.84
N ASN A 107 -1.64 8.94 10.40
CA ASN A 107 -2.29 10.13 10.96
C ASN A 107 -3.06 11.01 9.95
N LYS A 108 -2.76 10.90 8.65
CA LYS A 108 -3.39 11.70 7.60
C LYS A 108 -3.96 10.81 6.51
N THR A 109 -5.27 10.88 6.34
CA THR A 109 -5.97 10.32 5.18
C THR A 109 -6.11 11.40 4.12
N TYR A 110 -6.14 10.99 2.86
CA TYR A 110 -6.37 11.86 1.74
C TYR A 110 -7.56 11.31 0.96
N ASN A 111 -8.51 12.17 0.63
CA ASN A 111 -9.52 11.84 -0.36
C ASN A 111 -9.02 12.14 -1.79
N GLU A 112 -9.76 11.67 -2.78
CA GLU A 112 -9.41 11.84 -4.19
C GLU A 112 -9.23 13.32 -4.61
N ASN A 113 -10.07 14.23 -4.10
CA ASN A 113 -9.95 15.66 -4.40
C ASN A 113 -8.69 16.27 -3.79
N GLU A 114 -8.36 15.91 -2.55
CA GLU A 114 -7.13 16.35 -1.90
C GLU A 114 -5.89 15.87 -2.66
N LEU A 115 -5.88 14.61 -3.08
CA LEU A 115 -4.80 14.06 -3.90
C LEU A 115 -4.70 14.79 -5.24
N ASN A 116 -5.81 15.03 -5.93
CA ASN A 116 -5.79 15.77 -7.20
C ASN A 116 -5.24 17.19 -7.06
N ASN A 117 -5.45 17.85 -5.92
CA ASN A 117 -4.99 19.20 -5.66
C ASN A 117 -3.50 19.28 -5.30
N ILE A 118 -2.97 18.29 -4.56
CA ILE A 118 -1.56 18.29 -4.15
C ILE A 118 -0.65 17.68 -5.22
N LEU A 119 -1.16 16.72 -6.00
CA LEU A 119 -0.38 16.04 -7.03
C LEU A 119 -0.40 16.82 -8.34
N TYR A 120 0.78 17.22 -8.79
CA TYR A 120 0.98 17.88 -10.08
C TYR A 120 0.83 16.88 -11.24
N ALA A 121 0.47 17.40 -12.42
CA ALA A 121 0.30 16.61 -13.64
C ALA A 121 1.64 16.04 -14.16
#